data_AF-A0A0C7P243-F1
#
_entry.id   AF-A0A0C7P243-F1
#
_cell.length_a   1.000
_cell.length_b   1.000
_cell.length_c   1.000
_cell.angle_alpha   90.00
_cell.angle_beta   90.00
_cell.angle_gamma   90.00
#
_symmetry.space_group_name_H-M   'P 1'
#
loop_
_entity.id
_entity.type
_entity.pdbx_description
1 polymer ?
#
loop_
_entity_poly.entity_id
_entity_poly.type
_entity_poly.pdbx_seq_one_letter_code
_entity_poly.pdbx_strand_id
1 'polypeptide(L)'
;MADARGKKNEGNYVEATQLNIQAFKILKDVPHPSGVVQALNNISWWLKDVDKSIALNFSFPLGFYLGYYFDDDNFNVFNSLDTIFQVQKENNDPMMYETAFIFSKVFSKLDYENRQIIWKDYANTIYEVRRFVINIKKGNHKNTKALRNFIKQEIEKEQVSIKELNISKRTLDNFLSGITKQIKPNTLRNIIDNLEFEINSSLAIPIIKELKKKDIDKKFEENFYKFMELEVEKQLTKFFTSYLVHYYKQEVKLERVIKDIESGSLIKGRCDYYTRELINSTFEKPPNIDVDSLLTTNQEQKTYTNKDITFKEHPFYSARKILVKRFIKDLNKAYLQEFIEKYLKADSKQKDIIERYIMNYGRYDEIKNIPKELRPKVPKEINVFVKKYTLKRRPSAISFYVFEGKEREELFEILEEFE
;
A
#
# COMPACT_ATOMS: atom_id res chain seq x y z
N MET A 1 15.29 -18.15 -16.65
CA MET A 1 15.54 -16.69 -16.62
C MET A 1 16.77 -16.25 -17.41
N ALA A 2 17.84 -17.05 -17.52
CA ALA A 2 18.96 -16.73 -18.40
C ALA A 2 18.55 -16.64 -19.88
N ASP A 3 17.77 -17.62 -20.35
CA ASP A 3 17.27 -17.64 -21.74
C ASP A 3 16.41 -16.42 -22.06
N ALA A 4 15.54 -16.01 -21.12
CA ALA A 4 14.74 -14.80 -21.25
C ALA A 4 15.61 -13.54 -21.44
N ARG A 5 16.74 -13.45 -20.73
CA ARG A 5 17.71 -12.36 -20.93
C ARG A 5 18.41 -12.44 -22.29
N GLY A 6 18.73 -13.65 -22.75
CA GLY A 6 19.25 -13.88 -24.11
C GLY A 6 18.31 -13.30 -25.17
N LYS A 7 17.03 -13.69 -25.12
CA LYS A 7 15.99 -13.20 -26.03
C LYS A 7 15.78 -11.69 -25.94
N LYS A 8 15.80 -11.11 -24.73
CA LYS A 8 15.75 -9.66 -24.55
C LYS A 8 16.94 -8.95 -25.19
N ASN A 9 18.14 -9.51 -25.10
CA ASN A 9 19.35 -8.92 -25.70
C ASN A 9 19.36 -9.03 -27.22
N GLU A 10 18.68 -10.02 -27.78
CA GLU A 10 18.39 -10.16 -29.22
C GLU A 10 17.28 -9.20 -29.70
N GLY A 11 16.64 -8.44 -28.79
CA GLY A 11 15.52 -7.56 -29.09
C GLY A 11 14.16 -8.28 -29.18
N ASN A 12 14.09 -9.58 -28.88
CA ASN A 12 12.85 -10.36 -28.90
C ASN A 12 12.13 -10.28 -27.54
N TYR A 13 11.45 -9.16 -27.31
CA TYR A 13 10.72 -8.88 -26.06
C TYR A 13 9.51 -9.80 -25.81
N VAL A 14 8.84 -10.26 -26.88
CA VAL A 14 7.68 -11.16 -26.77
C VAL A 14 8.11 -12.51 -26.21
N GLU A 15 9.13 -13.12 -26.82
CA GLU A 15 9.66 -14.41 -26.37
C GLU A 15 10.27 -14.30 -24.96
N ALA A 16 11.01 -13.22 -24.68
CA ALA A 16 11.54 -12.94 -23.34
C ALA A 16 10.44 -12.84 -22.27
N THR A 17 9.30 -12.24 -22.61
CA THR A 17 8.14 -12.12 -21.73
C THR A 17 7.50 -13.48 -21.46
N GLN A 18 7.26 -14.27 -22.50
CA GLN A 18 6.71 -15.62 -22.38
C GLN A 18 7.58 -16.51 -21.49
N LEU A 19 8.91 -16.45 -21.65
CA LEU A 19 9.86 -17.20 -20.82
C LEU A 19 9.81 -16.77 -19.35
N ASN A 20 9.64 -15.47 -19.05
CA ASN A 20 9.46 -15.02 -17.66
C ASN A 20 8.10 -15.46 -17.07
N ILE A 21 7.02 -15.50 -17.86
CA ILE A 21 5.72 -16.00 -17.39
C ILE A 21 5.83 -17.49 -17.04
N GLN A 22 6.48 -18.29 -17.89
CA GLN A 22 6.74 -19.70 -17.60
C GLN A 22 7.57 -19.86 -16.32
N ALA A 23 8.62 -19.06 -16.16
CA ALA A 23 9.43 -19.05 -14.93
C ALA A 23 8.58 -18.69 -13.71
N PHE A 24 7.73 -17.65 -13.80
CA PHE A 24 6.83 -17.25 -12.72
C PHE A 24 5.91 -18.41 -12.29
N LYS A 25 5.29 -19.11 -13.25
CA LYS A 25 4.39 -20.24 -12.94
C LYS A 25 5.10 -21.34 -12.17
N ILE A 26 6.27 -21.77 -12.66
CA ILE A 26 7.10 -22.80 -11.99
C ILE A 26 7.51 -22.36 -10.57
N LEU A 27 7.96 -21.10 -10.43
CA LEU A 27 8.47 -20.55 -9.16
C LEU A 27 7.35 -20.19 -8.16
N LYS A 28 6.10 -20.10 -8.62
CA LYS A 28 4.94 -19.97 -7.74
C LYS A 28 4.55 -21.32 -7.15
N ASP A 29 4.63 -22.39 -7.94
CA ASP A 29 4.33 -23.75 -7.50
C ASP A 29 5.39 -24.29 -6.52
N VAL A 30 6.66 -23.96 -6.77
CA VAL A 30 7.76 -24.15 -5.81
C VAL A 30 8.11 -22.77 -5.26
N PRO A 31 7.39 -22.29 -4.21
CA PRO A 31 7.38 -20.87 -3.83
C PRO A 31 8.79 -20.37 -3.55
N HIS A 32 9.38 -19.72 -4.56
CA HIS A 32 10.71 -19.13 -4.53
C HIS A 32 10.55 -17.61 -4.63
N PRO A 33 10.43 -16.89 -3.50
CA PRO A 33 10.05 -15.47 -3.46
C PRO A 33 10.81 -14.57 -4.43
N SER A 34 12.14 -14.62 -4.39
CA SER A 34 13.01 -13.80 -5.23
C SER A 34 12.82 -14.11 -6.71
N GLY A 35 12.56 -15.37 -7.06
CA GLY A 35 12.34 -15.81 -8.43
C GLY A 35 11.00 -15.34 -8.99
N VAL A 36 9.94 -15.43 -8.18
CA VAL A 36 8.60 -14.92 -8.51
C VAL A 36 8.63 -13.42 -8.78
N VAL A 37 9.23 -12.66 -7.86
CA VAL A 37 9.33 -11.19 -7.99
C VAL A 37 10.24 -10.81 -9.15
N GLN A 38 11.39 -11.48 -9.33
CA GLN A 38 12.30 -11.19 -10.43
C GLN A 38 11.67 -11.43 -11.81
N ALA A 39 10.89 -12.51 -11.98
CA ALA A 39 10.20 -12.78 -13.23
C ALA A 39 9.22 -11.64 -13.60
N LEU A 40 8.40 -11.18 -12.65
CA LEU A 40 7.46 -10.07 -12.85
C LEU A 40 8.18 -8.73 -13.04
N ASN A 41 9.28 -8.51 -12.32
CA ASN A 41 10.13 -7.33 -12.46
C ASN A 41 10.71 -7.22 -13.87
N ASN A 42 11.27 -8.32 -14.38
CA ASN A 42 11.84 -8.35 -15.72
C ASN A 42 10.80 -8.01 -16.77
N ILE A 43 9.59 -8.59 -16.70
CA ILE A 43 8.51 -8.30 -17.65
C ILE A 43 8.16 -6.81 -17.60
N SER A 44 7.87 -6.29 -16.39
CA SER A 44 7.46 -4.89 -16.19
C SER A 44 8.53 -3.91 -16.68
N TRP A 45 9.80 -4.15 -16.34
CA TRP A 45 10.90 -3.27 -16.71
C TRP A 45 11.26 -3.35 -18.20
N TRP A 46 11.35 -4.55 -18.78
CA TRP A 46 11.77 -4.72 -20.17
C TRP A 46 10.71 -4.25 -21.17
N LEU A 47 9.43 -4.33 -20.80
CA LEU A 47 8.34 -3.83 -21.64
C LEU A 47 8.04 -2.35 -21.43
N LYS A 48 8.63 -1.69 -20.42
CA LYS A 48 8.34 -0.29 -20.09
C LYS A 48 8.41 0.64 -21.31
N ASP A 49 9.43 0.48 -22.15
CA ASP A 49 9.65 1.31 -23.34
C ASP A 49 9.12 0.65 -24.64
N VAL A 50 8.56 -0.57 -24.56
CA VAL A 50 8.12 -1.37 -25.73
C VAL A 50 6.60 -1.48 -25.78
N ASP A 51 5.98 -1.85 -24.66
CA ASP A 51 4.53 -1.92 -24.46
C ASP A 51 4.19 -1.47 -23.03
N LYS A 52 3.91 -0.17 -22.91
CA LYS A 52 3.61 0.49 -21.63
C LYS A 52 2.39 -0.09 -20.92
N SER A 53 1.38 -0.53 -21.68
CA SER A 53 0.14 -1.07 -21.10
C SER A 53 0.38 -2.44 -20.49
N ILE A 54 1.06 -3.33 -21.21
CA ILE A 54 1.43 -4.64 -20.67
C ILE A 54 2.41 -4.45 -19.49
N ALA A 55 3.39 -3.56 -19.59
CA ALA A 55 4.28 -3.25 -18.47
C ALA A 55 3.50 -2.84 -17.21
N LEU A 56 2.50 -1.97 -17.36
CA LEU A 56 1.63 -1.54 -16.26
C LEU A 56 0.85 -2.71 -15.66
N ASN A 57 0.26 -3.57 -16.48
CA ASN A 57 -0.48 -4.75 -16.02
C ASN A 57 0.36 -5.65 -15.11
N PHE A 58 1.65 -5.85 -15.43
CA PHE A 58 2.57 -6.67 -14.65
C PHE A 58 3.12 -5.96 -13.39
N SER A 59 3.02 -4.62 -13.31
CA SER A 59 3.40 -3.88 -12.10
C SER A 59 2.51 -4.19 -10.89
N PHE A 60 1.22 -4.51 -11.12
CA PHE A 60 0.27 -4.84 -10.05
C PHE A 60 0.56 -6.18 -9.36
N PRO A 61 0.70 -7.32 -10.06
CA PRO A 61 1.11 -8.57 -9.42
C PRO A 61 2.52 -8.47 -8.84
N LEU A 62 3.44 -7.69 -9.43
CA LEU A 62 4.74 -7.42 -8.84
C LEU A 62 4.59 -6.78 -7.45
N GLY A 63 3.77 -5.73 -7.34
CA GLY A 63 3.44 -5.09 -6.07
C GLY A 63 2.76 -6.04 -5.07
N PHE A 64 1.89 -6.92 -5.55
CA PHE A 64 1.24 -7.94 -4.71
C PHE A 64 2.26 -8.90 -4.10
N TYR A 65 3.13 -9.52 -4.91
CA TYR A 65 4.09 -10.51 -4.41
C TYR A 65 5.23 -9.89 -3.60
N LEU A 66 5.56 -8.62 -3.83
CA LEU A 66 6.40 -7.85 -2.90
C LEU A 66 5.77 -7.81 -1.50
N GLY A 67 4.50 -7.40 -1.41
CA GLY A 67 3.79 -7.34 -0.12
C GLY A 67 3.56 -8.71 0.51
N TYR A 68 3.45 -9.76 -0.31
CA TYR A 68 3.26 -11.13 0.15
C TYR A 68 4.53 -11.72 0.78
N TYR A 69 5.69 -11.56 0.14
CA TYR A 69 6.88 -12.31 0.52
C TYR A 69 7.91 -11.53 1.32
N PHE A 70 7.97 -10.21 1.18
CA PHE A 70 9.09 -9.43 1.72
C PHE A 70 8.66 -8.53 2.87
N ASP A 71 9.53 -8.47 3.86
CA ASP A 71 9.38 -7.64 5.05
C ASP A 71 9.94 -6.22 4.78
N ASP A 72 9.58 -5.26 5.62
CA ASP A 72 9.81 -3.83 5.38
C ASP A 72 11.27 -3.37 5.46
N ASP A 73 12.13 -4.18 6.05
CA ASP A 73 13.57 -3.98 6.23
C ASP A 73 14.40 -4.65 5.11
N ASN A 74 13.76 -5.36 4.17
CA ASN A 74 14.49 -6.06 3.12
C ASN A 74 14.90 -5.10 1.99
N PHE A 75 16.19 -4.74 1.92
CA PHE A 75 16.70 -3.82 0.90
C PHE A 75 16.61 -4.36 -0.55
N ASN A 76 16.41 -5.67 -0.76
CA ASN A 76 16.32 -6.24 -2.11
C ASN A 76 15.01 -5.87 -2.84
N VAL A 77 14.02 -5.32 -2.14
CA VAL A 77 12.74 -4.92 -2.74
C VAL A 77 12.83 -3.65 -3.58
N PHE A 78 13.90 -2.86 -3.44
CA PHE A 78 13.99 -1.53 -4.04
C PHE A 78 14.07 -1.53 -5.57
N ASN A 79 14.71 -2.54 -6.17
CA ASN A 79 14.70 -2.71 -7.63
C ASN A 79 13.27 -2.83 -8.18
N SER A 80 12.42 -3.57 -7.46
CA SER A 80 11.03 -3.78 -7.86
C SER A 80 10.12 -2.61 -7.50
N LEU A 81 10.35 -1.93 -6.37
CA LEU A 81 9.64 -0.69 -6.07
C LEU A 81 9.98 0.42 -7.07
N ASP A 82 11.24 0.54 -7.51
CA ASP A 82 11.64 1.44 -8.59
C ASP A 82 10.95 1.08 -9.90
N THR A 83 10.98 -0.19 -10.29
CA THR A 83 10.30 -0.68 -11.50
C THR A 83 8.80 -0.34 -11.49
N ILE A 84 8.08 -0.65 -10.39
CA ILE A 84 6.65 -0.33 -10.26
C ILE A 84 6.42 1.18 -10.38
N PHE A 85 7.21 1.99 -9.66
CA PHE A 85 7.05 3.43 -9.65
C PHE A 85 7.27 4.06 -11.03
N GLN A 86 8.34 3.68 -11.73
CA GLN A 86 8.64 4.22 -13.07
C GLN A 86 7.58 3.79 -14.10
N VAL A 87 7.18 2.52 -14.10
CA VAL A 87 6.15 2.02 -15.03
C VAL A 87 4.81 2.73 -14.80
N GLN A 88 4.37 2.89 -13.54
CA GLN A 88 3.12 3.59 -13.24
C GLN A 88 3.19 5.08 -13.59
N LYS A 89 4.32 5.73 -13.30
CA LYS A 89 4.56 7.14 -13.64
C LYS A 89 4.52 7.39 -15.15
N GLU A 90 5.17 6.54 -15.94
CA GLU A 90 5.18 6.67 -17.40
C GLU A 90 3.83 6.39 -18.07
N ASN A 91 2.93 5.69 -17.36
CA ASN A 91 1.55 5.46 -17.73
C ASN A 91 0.57 6.48 -17.12
N ASN A 92 1.05 7.48 -16.37
CA ASN A 92 0.21 8.41 -15.59
C ASN A 92 -0.79 7.71 -14.65
N ASP A 93 -0.47 6.50 -14.18
CA ASP A 93 -1.37 5.73 -13.34
C ASP A 93 -1.39 6.30 -11.90
N PRO A 94 -2.55 6.63 -11.33
CA PRO A 94 -2.66 7.21 -9.99
C PRO A 94 -2.07 6.34 -8.87
N MET A 95 -1.86 5.04 -9.09
CA MET A 95 -1.23 4.17 -8.11
C MET A 95 0.20 4.60 -7.78
N MET A 96 0.89 5.32 -8.68
CA MET A 96 2.26 5.79 -8.46
C MET A 96 2.43 6.60 -7.17
N TYR A 97 1.39 7.33 -6.75
CA TYR A 97 1.42 8.12 -5.52
C TYR A 97 1.46 7.22 -4.27
N GLU A 98 0.75 6.09 -4.30
CA GLU A 98 0.77 5.13 -3.21
C GLU A 98 2.07 4.31 -3.24
N THR A 99 2.56 3.94 -4.42
CA THR A 99 3.89 3.29 -4.56
C THR A 99 5.01 4.19 -4.05
N ALA A 100 4.97 5.50 -4.35
CA ALA A 100 5.92 6.47 -3.80
C ALA A 100 5.86 6.52 -2.26
N PHE A 101 4.66 6.44 -1.68
CA PHE A 101 4.49 6.39 -0.23
C PHE A 101 5.06 5.10 0.37
N ILE A 102 4.76 3.93 -0.21
CA ILE A 102 5.32 2.63 0.19
C ILE A 102 6.85 2.67 0.11
N PHE A 103 7.41 3.12 -1.03
CA PHE A 103 8.85 3.27 -1.22
C PHE A 103 9.46 4.10 -0.09
N SER A 104 8.90 5.28 0.18
CA SER A 104 9.42 6.15 1.25
C SER A 104 9.35 5.50 2.64
N LYS A 105 8.35 4.65 2.90
CA LYS A 105 8.17 3.99 4.19
C LYS A 105 9.13 2.82 4.37
N VAL A 106 9.27 1.96 3.37
CA VAL A 106 10.30 0.90 3.34
C VAL A 106 11.69 1.53 3.49
N PHE A 107 11.98 2.61 2.77
CA PHE A 107 13.29 3.30 2.88
C PHE A 107 13.58 3.82 4.29
N SER A 108 12.54 4.27 5.00
CA SER A 108 12.70 4.76 6.38
C SER A 108 12.98 3.65 7.40
N LYS A 109 12.62 2.40 7.09
CA LYS A 109 12.78 1.23 7.96
C LYS A 109 14.15 0.55 7.86
N LEU A 110 14.88 0.81 6.77
CA LEU A 110 16.25 0.31 6.62
C LEU A 110 17.19 0.90 7.68
N ASP A 111 18.16 0.08 8.11
CA ASP A 111 19.30 0.53 8.92
C ASP A 111 20.18 1.53 8.15
N TYR A 112 21.18 2.10 8.83
CA TYR A 112 22.05 3.10 8.23
C TYR A 112 22.82 2.58 7.01
N GLU A 113 23.40 1.38 7.10
CA GLU A 113 24.26 0.81 6.07
C GLU A 113 23.47 0.49 4.79
N ASN A 114 22.34 -0.20 4.95
CA ASN A 114 21.43 -0.51 3.86
C ASN A 114 20.84 0.76 3.22
N ARG A 115 20.55 1.81 4.01
CA ARG A 115 20.13 3.10 3.43
C ARG A 115 21.20 3.75 2.56
N GLN A 116 22.47 3.67 2.92
CA GLN A 116 23.56 4.24 2.11
C GLN A 116 23.68 3.51 0.76
N ILE A 117 23.56 2.17 0.77
CA ILE A 117 23.57 1.36 -0.45
C ILE A 117 22.41 1.78 -1.36
N ILE A 118 21.19 1.78 -0.84
CA ILE A 118 20.00 2.16 -1.63
C ILE A 118 20.06 3.61 -2.09
N TRP A 119 20.59 4.51 -1.27
CA TRP A 119 20.79 5.90 -1.68
C TRP A 119 21.73 6.04 -2.86
N LYS A 120 22.83 5.29 -2.87
CA LYS A 120 23.80 5.29 -3.97
C LYS A 120 23.19 4.78 -5.26
N ASP A 121 22.46 3.67 -5.20
CA ASP A 121 21.95 2.98 -6.40
C ASP A 121 20.67 3.63 -6.96
N TYR A 122 19.84 4.25 -6.11
CA TYR A 122 18.52 4.78 -6.46
C TYR A 122 18.35 6.27 -6.16
N ALA A 123 19.44 7.05 -6.08
CA ALA A 123 19.41 8.48 -5.73
C ALA A 123 18.34 9.26 -6.52
N ASN A 124 18.30 9.07 -7.84
CA ASN A 124 17.35 9.75 -8.72
C ASN A 124 15.90 9.41 -8.38
N THR A 125 15.58 8.11 -8.27
CA THR A 125 14.25 7.65 -7.89
C THR A 125 13.85 8.17 -6.52
N ILE A 126 14.76 8.19 -5.54
CA ILE A 126 14.47 8.74 -4.20
C ILE A 126 14.11 10.23 -4.27
N TYR A 127 14.84 11.02 -5.06
CA TYR A 127 14.52 12.43 -5.28
C TYR A 127 13.16 12.62 -5.96
N GLU A 128 12.81 11.76 -6.92
CA GLU A 128 11.51 11.78 -7.57
C GLU A 128 10.39 11.38 -6.62
N VAL A 129 10.48 10.21 -5.99
CA VAL A 129 9.50 9.68 -5.03
C VAL A 129 9.14 10.71 -3.97
N ARG A 130 10.12 11.44 -3.41
CA ARG A 130 9.88 12.50 -2.43
C ARG A 130 8.95 13.62 -2.93
N ARG A 131 8.89 13.85 -4.23
CA ARG A 131 7.97 14.83 -4.86
C ARG A 131 6.55 14.28 -5.00
N PHE A 132 6.37 12.95 -5.02
CA PHE A 132 5.08 12.28 -5.23
C PHE A 132 4.41 11.79 -3.93
N VAL A 133 5.14 11.73 -2.80
CA VAL A 133 4.55 11.33 -1.51
C VAL A 133 3.44 12.29 -1.08
N ILE A 134 2.22 11.75 -0.90
CA ILE A 134 1.05 12.50 -0.46
C ILE A 134 0.85 12.34 1.04
N ASN A 135 0.80 13.47 1.76
CA ASN A 135 0.35 13.51 3.15
C ASN A 135 -1.05 14.16 3.23
N ILE A 136 -2.09 13.38 3.52
CA ILE A 136 -3.49 13.84 3.54
C ILE A 136 -3.92 14.53 4.85
N LYS A 137 -2.99 14.83 5.78
CA LYS A 137 -3.29 15.63 6.99
C LYS A 137 -4.00 16.95 6.66
N LYS A 138 -4.84 17.37 7.61
CA LYS A 138 -5.50 18.68 7.60
C LYS A 138 -4.47 19.80 7.61
N GLY A 139 -4.75 20.86 6.86
CA GLY A 139 -3.88 22.03 6.73
C GLY A 139 -4.07 22.73 5.38
N ASN A 140 -3.64 23.98 5.32
CA ASN A 140 -3.62 24.75 4.07
C ASN A 140 -2.50 24.25 3.15
N HIS A 141 -2.65 24.50 1.86
CA HIS A 141 -1.64 24.17 0.86
C HIS A 141 -0.77 25.36 0.56
N LYS A 142 0.53 25.14 0.34
CA LYS A 142 1.44 26.19 -0.12
C LYS A 142 1.05 26.64 -1.53
N ASN A 143 0.98 27.96 -1.75
CA ASN A 143 0.76 28.53 -3.06
C ASN A 143 2.08 28.56 -3.87
N THR A 144 2.36 27.47 -4.58
CA THR A 144 3.57 27.35 -5.42
C THR A 144 3.34 27.93 -6.82
N LYS A 145 4.41 28.33 -7.51
CA LYS A 145 4.34 28.79 -8.90
C LYS A 145 3.74 27.72 -9.82
N ALA A 146 4.12 26.46 -9.63
CA ALA A 146 3.58 25.32 -10.38
C ALA A 146 2.05 25.21 -10.24
N LEU A 147 1.52 25.28 -9.01
CA LEU A 147 0.09 25.21 -8.77
C LEU A 147 -0.68 26.37 -9.43
N ARG A 148 -0.15 27.60 -9.35
CA ARG A 148 -0.79 28.76 -9.99
C ARG A 148 -0.79 28.66 -11.50
N ASN A 149 0.36 28.32 -12.07
CA ASN A 149 0.51 28.23 -13.53
C ASN A 149 -0.43 27.18 -14.10
N PHE A 150 -0.52 26.01 -13.45
CA PHE A 150 -1.47 24.98 -13.83
C PHE A 150 -2.92 25.49 -13.80
N ILE A 151 -3.36 26.07 -12.67
CA ILE A 151 -4.74 26.58 -12.55
C ILE A 151 -5.04 27.68 -13.57
N LYS A 152 -4.09 28.58 -13.86
CA LYS A 152 -4.26 29.59 -14.93
C LYS A 152 -4.48 28.95 -16.28
N GLN A 153 -3.63 27.98 -16.63
CA GLN A 153 -3.67 27.30 -17.92
C GLN A 153 -5.00 26.57 -18.11
N GLU A 154 -5.48 25.83 -17.12
CA GLU A 154 -6.76 25.11 -17.25
C GLU A 154 -7.96 26.07 -17.31
N ILE A 155 -7.98 27.16 -16.51
CA ILE A 155 -9.04 28.19 -16.61
C ILE A 155 -9.07 28.81 -18.00
N GLU A 156 -7.91 29.17 -18.56
CA GLU A 156 -7.79 29.77 -19.90
C GLU A 156 -8.22 28.78 -20.99
N LYS A 157 -7.80 27.51 -20.88
CA LYS A 157 -8.10 26.44 -21.83
C LYS A 157 -9.59 26.12 -21.89
N GLU A 158 -10.26 26.02 -20.74
CA GLU A 158 -11.67 25.67 -20.64
C GLU A 158 -12.61 26.88 -20.75
N GLN A 159 -12.05 28.10 -20.82
CA GLN A 159 -12.80 29.35 -20.80
C GLN A 159 -13.76 29.47 -19.60
N VAL A 160 -13.41 28.87 -18.47
CA VAL A 160 -14.25 28.83 -17.26
C VAL A 160 -14.44 30.25 -16.72
N SER A 161 -15.70 30.63 -16.53
CA SER A 161 -16.03 31.93 -15.96
C SER A 161 -15.75 31.95 -14.46
N ILE A 162 -15.29 33.08 -13.94
CA ILE A 162 -15.01 33.24 -12.50
C ILE A 162 -16.25 32.93 -11.64
N LYS A 163 -17.46 33.15 -12.20
CA LYS A 163 -18.73 32.86 -11.52
C LYS A 163 -18.92 31.36 -11.26
N GLU A 164 -18.39 30.50 -12.12
CA GLU A 164 -18.52 29.04 -12.00
C GLU A 164 -17.61 28.48 -10.91
N LEU A 165 -16.43 29.07 -10.68
CA LEU A 165 -15.44 28.58 -9.70
C LEU A 165 -15.88 28.66 -8.22
N ASN A 166 -17.09 29.18 -7.94
CA ASN A 166 -17.67 29.31 -6.60
C ASN A 166 -16.71 29.93 -5.56
N ILE A 167 -15.96 30.95 -6.00
CA ILE A 167 -15.05 31.75 -5.19
C ILE A 167 -15.10 33.21 -5.65
N SER A 168 -14.74 34.15 -4.76
CA SER A 168 -14.71 35.56 -5.16
C SER A 168 -13.58 35.85 -6.15
N LYS A 169 -13.82 36.74 -7.12
CA LYS A 169 -12.81 37.22 -8.08
C LYS A 169 -11.54 37.70 -7.37
N ARG A 170 -11.68 38.51 -6.31
CA ARG A 170 -10.55 38.99 -5.50
C ARG A 170 -9.73 37.85 -4.89
N THR A 171 -10.39 36.79 -4.40
CA THR A 171 -9.71 35.62 -3.84
C THR A 171 -8.90 34.89 -4.92
N LEU A 172 -9.49 34.68 -6.09
CA LEU A 172 -8.82 34.05 -7.22
C LEU A 172 -7.62 34.88 -7.67
N ASP A 173 -7.81 36.19 -7.89
CA ASP A 173 -6.74 37.10 -8.35
C ASP A 173 -5.57 37.14 -7.37
N ASN A 174 -5.83 37.24 -6.06
CA ASN A 174 -4.80 37.21 -5.02
C ASN A 174 -4.05 35.87 -4.98
N PHE A 175 -4.75 34.76 -5.23
CA PHE A 175 -4.14 33.45 -5.31
C PHE A 175 -3.27 33.33 -6.57
N LEU A 176 -3.78 33.66 -7.75
CA LEU A 176 -3.10 33.55 -9.04
C LEU A 176 -1.92 34.53 -9.21
N SER A 177 -1.94 35.66 -8.51
CA SER A 177 -0.82 36.61 -8.41
C SER A 177 0.25 36.22 -7.39
N GLY A 178 -0.03 35.25 -6.51
CA GLY A 178 0.91 34.81 -5.47
C GLY A 178 0.99 35.75 -4.25
N ILE A 179 0.06 36.70 -4.13
CA ILE A 179 -0.14 37.52 -2.93
C ILE A 179 -0.49 36.61 -1.76
N THR A 180 -1.47 35.72 -1.96
CA THR A 180 -1.86 34.72 -0.96
C THR A 180 -0.83 33.59 -0.89
N LYS A 181 -0.11 33.43 0.23
CA LYS A 181 0.94 32.40 0.37
C LYS A 181 0.43 30.97 0.57
N GLN A 182 -0.82 30.82 1.02
CA GLN A 182 -1.44 29.52 1.28
C GLN A 182 -2.90 29.52 0.86
N ILE A 183 -3.39 28.40 0.30
CA ILE A 183 -4.78 28.22 -0.09
C ILE A 183 -5.47 27.22 0.84
N LYS A 184 -6.70 27.55 1.26
CA LYS A 184 -7.53 26.65 2.08
C LYS A 184 -7.98 25.45 1.23
N PRO A 185 -8.09 24.23 1.79
CA PRO A 185 -8.55 23.05 1.06
C PRO A 185 -9.88 23.25 0.33
N ASN A 186 -10.90 23.82 0.98
CA ASN A 186 -12.21 24.04 0.37
C ASN A 186 -12.15 25.00 -0.83
N THR A 187 -11.34 26.06 -0.74
CA THR A 187 -11.14 26.99 -1.86
C THR A 187 -10.47 26.29 -3.04
N LEU A 188 -9.46 25.45 -2.79
CA LEU A 188 -8.81 24.68 -3.85
C LEU A 188 -9.75 23.64 -4.48
N ARG A 189 -10.59 22.97 -3.67
CA ARG A 189 -11.63 22.06 -4.17
C ARG A 189 -12.63 22.76 -5.07
N ASN A 190 -13.16 23.92 -4.66
CA ASN A 190 -14.11 24.67 -5.48
C ASN A 190 -13.52 25.01 -6.87
N ILE A 191 -12.22 25.33 -6.94
CA ILE A 191 -11.56 25.55 -8.23
C ILE A 191 -11.48 24.24 -9.03
N ILE A 192 -10.90 23.18 -8.44
CA ILE A 192 -10.68 21.90 -9.13
C ILE A 192 -12.00 21.25 -9.59
N ASP A 193 -13.07 21.35 -8.80
CA ASP A 193 -14.36 20.73 -9.08
C ASP A 193 -15.08 21.39 -10.26
N ASN A 194 -14.72 22.62 -10.62
CA ASN A 194 -15.26 23.36 -11.76
C ASN A 194 -14.33 23.35 -12.99
N LEU A 195 -13.22 22.61 -12.92
CA LEU A 195 -12.34 22.36 -14.06
C LEU A 195 -12.42 20.89 -14.52
N GLU A 196 -12.04 20.59 -15.75
CA GLU A 196 -11.82 19.24 -16.28
C GLU A 196 -10.43 19.09 -16.90
N PHE A 197 -9.60 18.24 -16.29
CA PHE A 197 -8.21 18.07 -16.70
C PHE A 197 -7.74 16.64 -16.53
N GLU A 198 -6.78 16.25 -17.37
CA GLU A 198 -6.13 14.96 -17.33
C GLU A 198 -5.17 14.86 -16.14
N ILE A 199 -5.15 13.69 -15.53
CA ILE A 199 -4.22 13.34 -14.46
C ILE A 199 -2.91 12.89 -15.08
N ASN A 200 -1.83 13.54 -14.68
CA ASN A 200 -0.49 13.17 -15.10
C ASN A 200 0.55 13.48 -14.01
N SER A 201 1.77 12.98 -14.21
CA SER A 201 2.87 13.12 -13.24
C SER A 201 3.38 14.55 -13.04
N SER A 202 2.92 15.52 -13.83
CA SER A 202 3.30 16.94 -13.69
C SER A 202 2.37 17.74 -12.76
N LEU A 203 1.21 17.16 -12.39
CA LEU A 203 0.24 17.81 -11.54
C LEU A 203 0.80 18.16 -10.16
N ALA A 204 0.45 19.35 -9.68
CA ALA A 204 0.86 19.82 -8.38
C ALA A 204 0.23 18.95 -7.27
N ILE A 205 1.05 18.46 -6.33
CA ILE A 205 0.61 17.61 -5.20
C ILE A 205 -0.61 18.14 -4.42
N PRO A 206 -0.78 19.46 -4.18
CA PRO A 206 -2.01 19.97 -3.58
C PRO A 206 -3.31 19.54 -4.28
N ILE A 207 -3.30 19.43 -5.61
CA ILE A 207 -4.45 19.00 -6.42
C ILE A 207 -4.73 17.53 -6.14
N ILE A 208 -3.73 16.67 -6.32
CA ILE A 208 -3.84 15.23 -6.10
C ILE A 208 -4.25 14.92 -4.66
N LYS A 209 -3.73 15.66 -3.69
CA LYS A 209 -4.10 15.54 -2.29
C LYS A 209 -5.59 15.81 -2.05
N GLU A 210 -6.17 16.81 -2.70
CA GLU A 210 -7.60 17.09 -2.57
C GLU A 210 -8.47 16.10 -3.35
N LEU A 211 -8.01 15.63 -4.51
CA LEU A 211 -8.66 14.53 -5.25
C LEU A 211 -8.68 13.23 -4.44
N LYS A 212 -7.56 12.83 -3.84
CA LYS A 212 -7.47 11.64 -2.97
C LYS A 212 -8.41 11.75 -1.77
N LYS A 213 -8.46 12.91 -1.11
CA LYS A 213 -9.41 13.14 -0.02
C LYS A 213 -10.87 13.01 -0.45
N LYS A 214 -11.20 13.55 -1.64
CA LYS A 214 -12.56 13.45 -2.20
C LYS A 214 -12.94 12.00 -2.51
N ASP A 215 -12.02 11.21 -3.07
CA ASP A 215 -12.23 9.77 -3.31
C ASP A 215 -12.42 9.00 -1.99
N ILE A 216 -11.59 9.28 -0.97
CA ILE A 216 -11.74 8.69 0.38
C ILE A 216 -13.12 9.00 0.95
N ASP A 217 -13.54 10.27 0.91
CA ASP A 217 -14.84 10.70 1.41
C ASP A 217 -15.97 9.97 0.66
N LYS A 218 -15.93 9.97 -0.68
CA LYS A 218 -16.92 9.28 -1.53
C LYS A 218 -17.08 7.81 -1.17
N LYS A 219 -15.98 7.06 -1.06
CA LYS A 219 -16.01 5.64 -0.67
C LYS A 219 -16.52 5.47 0.77
N PHE A 220 -16.13 6.37 1.66
CA PHE A 220 -16.47 6.30 3.08
C PHE A 220 -17.95 6.56 3.34
N GLU A 221 -18.60 7.40 2.52
CA GLU A 221 -20.04 7.68 2.64
C GLU A 221 -20.88 6.40 2.71
N GLU A 222 -20.61 5.43 1.83
CA GLU A 222 -21.30 4.13 1.82
C GLU A 222 -20.67 3.11 2.78
N ASN A 223 -19.35 3.00 2.76
CA ASN A 223 -18.64 1.96 3.51
C ASN A 223 -18.76 2.13 5.02
N PHE A 224 -18.96 3.36 5.51
CA PHE A 224 -19.19 3.60 6.93
C PHE A 224 -20.44 2.88 7.42
N TYR A 225 -21.57 2.99 6.71
CA TYR A 225 -22.81 2.33 7.14
C TYR A 225 -22.71 0.81 7.02
N LYS A 226 -22.13 0.30 5.92
CA LYS A 226 -21.81 -1.14 5.76
C LYS A 226 -20.91 -1.66 6.90
N PHE A 227 -20.04 -0.81 7.44
CA PHE A 227 -19.17 -1.14 8.56
C PHE A 227 -19.92 -1.16 9.88
N MET A 228 -20.77 -0.15 10.13
CA MET A 228 -21.58 -0.06 11.35
C MET A 228 -22.65 -1.15 11.46
N GLU A 229 -23.10 -1.73 10.34
CA GLU A 229 -23.99 -2.90 10.30
C GLU A 229 -23.33 -4.20 10.77
N LEU A 230 -21.98 -4.25 10.82
CA LEU A 230 -21.27 -5.42 11.31
C LEU A 230 -21.36 -5.50 12.84
N GLU A 231 -21.35 -6.72 13.37
CA GLU A 231 -21.14 -6.94 14.81
C GLU A 231 -19.79 -6.35 15.25
N VAL A 232 -19.72 -5.85 16.49
CA VAL A 232 -18.54 -5.19 17.07
C VAL A 232 -17.27 -6.03 16.87
N GLU A 233 -17.34 -7.34 17.10
CA GLU A 233 -16.20 -8.25 16.89
C GLU A 233 -15.69 -8.23 15.43
N LYS A 234 -16.60 -8.20 14.44
CA LYS A 234 -16.27 -8.11 13.02
C LYS A 234 -15.75 -6.74 12.65
N GLN A 235 -16.28 -5.67 13.24
CA GLN A 235 -15.75 -4.32 13.09
C GLN A 235 -14.29 -4.26 13.55
N LEU A 236 -14.01 -4.72 14.78
CA LEU A 236 -12.66 -4.79 15.36
C LEU A 236 -11.72 -5.63 14.49
N THR A 237 -12.14 -6.86 14.14
CA THR A 237 -11.37 -7.77 13.29
C THR A 237 -10.98 -7.11 11.97
N LYS A 238 -11.94 -6.53 11.26
CA LYS A 238 -11.70 -5.92 9.94
C LYS A 238 -10.86 -4.66 10.03
N PHE A 239 -11.19 -3.77 10.96
CA PHE A 239 -10.46 -2.52 11.14
C PHE A 239 -9.01 -2.79 11.56
N PHE A 240 -8.79 -3.67 12.54
CA PHE A 240 -7.46 -4.01 13.02
C PHE A 240 -6.62 -4.71 11.93
N THR A 241 -7.24 -5.57 11.12
CA THR A 241 -6.58 -6.15 9.93
C THR A 241 -6.10 -5.05 8.97
N SER A 242 -6.96 -4.09 8.63
CA SER A 242 -6.56 -2.97 7.77
C SER A 242 -5.51 -2.09 8.44
N TYR A 243 -5.60 -1.88 9.75
CA TYR A 243 -4.63 -1.11 10.52
C TYR A 243 -3.23 -1.74 10.46
N LEU A 244 -3.10 -3.04 10.70
CA LEU A 244 -1.79 -3.72 10.77
C LEU A 244 -1.00 -3.61 9.45
N VAL A 245 -1.68 -3.59 8.30
CA VAL A 245 -1.00 -3.66 6.99
C VAL A 245 -0.61 -2.32 6.38
N HIS A 246 -1.29 -1.22 6.75
CA HIS A 246 -1.13 0.07 6.07
C HIS A 246 -0.12 0.97 6.78
N TYR A 247 0.80 1.60 6.04
CA TYR A 247 1.79 2.49 6.67
C TYR A 247 1.22 3.79 7.23
N TYR A 248 0.05 4.22 6.76
CA TYR A 248 -0.63 5.39 7.31
C TYR A 248 -1.28 5.12 8.69
N LYS A 249 -1.21 3.89 9.21
CA LYS A 249 -1.62 3.54 10.59
C LYS A 249 -0.98 4.39 11.68
N GLN A 250 0.23 4.89 11.42
CA GLN A 250 0.97 5.77 12.35
C GLN A 250 0.25 7.10 12.59
N GLU A 251 -0.65 7.49 11.68
CA GLU A 251 -1.42 8.73 11.76
C GLU A 251 -2.79 8.56 12.42
N VAL A 252 -3.16 7.30 12.73
CA VAL A 252 -4.46 6.93 13.31
C VAL A 252 -4.30 6.77 14.82
N LYS A 253 -5.16 7.43 15.58
CA LYS A 253 -5.26 7.22 17.03
C LYS A 253 -5.99 5.90 17.33
N LEU A 254 -5.28 4.78 17.18
CA LEU A 254 -5.86 3.43 17.26
C LEU A 254 -6.71 3.23 18.53
N GLU A 255 -6.17 3.53 19.71
CA GLU A 255 -6.87 3.36 20.99
C GLU A 255 -8.24 4.04 21.01
N ARG A 256 -8.32 5.26 20.49
CA ARG A 256 -9.57 6.00 20.41
C ARG A 256 -10.57 5.31 19.49
N VAL A 257 -10.13 4.88 18.31
CA VAL A 257 -11.02 4.24 17.32
C VAL A 257 -11.54 2.90 17.85
N ILE A 258 -10.69 2.11 18.52
CA ILE A 258 -11.10 0.86 19.16
C ILE A 258 -12.16 1.11 20.23
N LYS A 259 -11.94 2.06 21.14
CA LYS A 259 -12.93 2.46 22.18
C LYS A 259 -14.26 2.93 21.57
N ASP A 260 -14.19 3.73 20.50
CA ASP A 260 -15.38 4.21 19.78
C ASP A 260 -16.15 3.06 19.11
N ILE A 261 -15.47 2.03 18.60
CA ILE A 261 -16.10 0.81 18.02
C ILE A 261 -16.76 -0.02 19.13
N GLU A 262 -16.03 -0.28 20.23
CA GLU A 262 -16.49 -1.13 21.33
C GLU A 262 -17.74 -0.58 22.03
N SER A 263 -17.77 0.75 22.21
CA SER A 263 -18.92 1.44 22.82
C SER A 263 -20.06 1.72 21.84
N GLY A 264 -19.89 1.41 20.54
CA GLY A 264 -20.85 1.78 19.50
C GLY A 264 -20.96 3.29 19.27
N SER A 265 -20.02 4.10 19.78
CA SER A 265 -20.04 5.57 19.67
C SER A 265 -19.26 6.11 18.48
N LEU A 266 -18.76 5.25 17.59
CA LEU A 266 -18.07 5.66 16.38
C LEU A 266 -19.02 6.47 15.49
N ILE A 267 -18.71 7.75 15.30
CA ILE A 267 -19.49 8.63 14.41
C ILE A 267 -18.66 9.10 13.22
N LYS A 268 -19.32 9.11 12.06
CA LYS A 268 -18.77 9.50 10.76
C LYS A 268 -17.97 10.81 10.79
N GLY A 269 -18.53 11.85 11.40
CA GLY A 269 -17.91 13.18 11.49
C GLY A 269 -16.62 13.24 12.32
N ARG A 270 -16.38 12.27 13.21
CA ARG A 270 -15.17 12.19 14.05
C ARG A 270 -14.03 11.40 13.42
N CYS A 271 -14.29 10.67 12.34
CA CYS A 271 -13.27 9.93 11.61
C CYS A 271 -12.40 10.88 10.78
N ASP A 272 -11.09 10.91 11.04
CA ASP A 272 -10.13 11.59 10.18
C ASP A 272 -9.90 10.83 8.87
N TYR A 273 -9.20 11.44 7.90
CA TYR A 273 -9.02 10.84 6.57
C TYR A 273 -8.33 9.47 6.61
N TYR A 274 -7.37 9.26 7.50
CA TYR A 274 -6.66 7.98 7.59
C TYR A 274 -7.55 6.90 8.21
N THR A 275 -8.37 7.24 9.21
CA THR A 275 -9.38 6.35 9.78
C THR A 275 -10.42 5.96 8.72
N ARG A 276 -10.88 6.93 7.91
CA ARG A 276 -11.79 6.69 6.78
C ARG A 276 -11.17 5.74 5.75
N GLU A 277 -9.90 5.95 5.41
CA GLU A 277 -9.16 5.13 4.46
C GLU A 277 -9.00 3.68 4.97
N LEU A 278 -8.69 3.48 6.26
CA LEU A 278 -8.66 2.15 6.88
C LEU A 278 -10.04 1.46 6.85
N ILE A 279 -11.13 2.19 7.13
CA ILE A 279 -12.49 1.63 7.05
C ILE A 279 -12.84 1.25 5.60
N ASN A 280 -12.53 2.11 4.63
CA ASN A 280 -12.71 1.81 3.20
C ASN A 280 -11.95 0.55 2.79
N SER A 281 -10.70 0.42 3.22
CA SER A 281 -9.83 -0.73 2.95
C SER A 281 -10.45 -2.07 3.40
N THR A 282 -11.33 -2.07 4.41
CA THR A 282 -12.01 -3.30 4.86
C THR A 282 -12.91 -3.94 3.80
N PHE A 283 -13.36 -3.15 2.81
CA PHE A 283 -14.24 -3.58 1.73
C PHE A 283 -13.52 -3.74 0.38
N GLU A 284 -12.25 -3.35 0.30
CA GLU A 284 -11.44 -3.54 -0.90
C GLU A 284 -11.17 -5.03 -1.14
N LYS A 285 -11.40 -5.47 -2.38
CA LYS A 285 -11.21 -6.87 -2.79
C LYS A 285 -9.76 -7.08 -3.24
N PRO A 286 -9.13 -8.21 -2.89
CA PRO A 286 -7.83 -8.54 -3.45
C PRO A 286 -7.90 -8.64 -4.98
N PRO A 287 -6.81 -8.27 -5.69
CA PRO A 287 -6.75 -8.43 -7.13
C PRO A 287 -6.81 -9.93 -7.51
N ASN A 288 -7.55 -10.25 -8.56
CA ASN A 288 -7.46 -11.57 -9.20
C ASN A 288 -6.23 -11.57 -10.11
N ILE A 289 -5.22 -12.40 -9.78
CA ILE A 289 -3.96 -12.45 -10.53
C ILE A 289 -3.98 -13.70 -11.42
N ASP A 290 -4.38 -13.50 -12.67
CA ASP A 290 -4.19 -14.45 -13.76
C ASP A 290 -3.15 -13.88 -14.74
N VAL A 291 -1.91 -14.34 -14.62
CA VAL A 291 -0.78 -13.80 -15.38
C VAL A 291 -0.87 -14.01 -16.89
N ASP A 292 -1.62 -15.03 -17.35
CA ASP A 292 -1.79 -15.26 -18.79
C ASP A 292 -2.73 -14.20 -19.39
N SER A 293 -3.80 -13.88 -18.66
CA SER A 293 -4.74 -12.83 -19.08
C SER A 293 -4.09 -11.44 -19.18
N LEU A 294 -3.00 -11.18 -18.45
CA LEU A 294 -2.34 -9.87 -18.43
C LEU A 294 -1.66 -9.52 -19.77
N LEU A 295 -1.38 -10.51 -20.62
CA LEU A 295 -0.83 -10.31 -21.96
C LEU A 295 -1.88 -9.87 -22.98
N THR A 296 -3.13 -10.30 -22.79
CA THR A 296 -4.24 -10.04 -23.72
C THR A 296 -5.18 -8.95 -23.19
N THR A 297 -5.03 -8.58 -21.91
CA THR A 297 -5.73 -7.45 -21.32
C THR A 297 -5.11 -6.17 -21.85
N ASN A 298 -5.54 -5.75 -23.03
CA ASN A 298 -5.34 -4.38 -23.49
C ASN A 298 -6.19 -3.49 -22.58
N GLN A 299 -5.63 -3.03 -21.46
CA GLN A 299 -6.11 -1.78 -20.89
C GLN A 299 -5.76 -0.74 -21.95
N GLU A 300 -6.75 -0.30 -22.73
CA GLU A 300 -6.62 0.96 -23.46
C GLU A 300 -5.99 1.96 -22.50
N GLN A 301 -4.93 2.64 -22.91
CA GLN A 301 -4.23 3.61 -22.06
C GLN A 301 -5.27 4.56 -21.50
N LYS A 302 -5.66 4.32 -20.24
CA LYS A 302 -6.80 4.99 -19.67
C LYS A 302 -6.31 6.37 -19.26
N THR A 303 -6.69 7.38 -20.02
CA THR A 303 -6.55 8.76 -19.57
C THR A 303 -7.53 8.97 -18.42
N TYR A 304 -6.99 9.21 -17.24
CA TYR A 304 -7.78 9.59 -16.07
C TYR A 304 -7.99 11.10 -16.08
N THR A 305 -9.19 11.56 -15.73
CA THR A 305 -9.46 12.98 -15.46
C THR A 305 -9.73 13.20 -13.97
N ASN A 306 -9.69 14.45 -13.54
CA ASN A 306 -10.10 14.81 -12.18
C ASN A 306 -11.57 14.46 -11.85
N LYS A 307 -12.41 14.17 -12.86
CA LYS A 307 -13.81 13.79 -12.67
C LYS A 307 -13.99 12.29 -12.44
N ASP A 308 -13.20 11.43 -13.08
CA ASP A 308 -13.35 9.97 -13.04
C ASP A 308 -12.26 9.25 -12.24
N ILE A 309 -11.22 9.96 -11.78
CA ILE A 309 -10.14 9.38 -10.98
C ILE A 309 -10.65 8.68 -9.71
N THR A 310 -10.14 7.48 -9.47
CA THR A 310 -10.32 6.72 -8.24
C THR A 310 -8.96 6.24 -7.74
N PHE A 311 -8.70 6.34 -6.43
CA PHE A 311 -7.44 5.85 -5.85
C PHE A 311 -7.66 4.46 -5.27
N LYS A 312 -7.33 3.43 -6.06
CA LYS A 312 -7.46 2.03 -5.63
C LYS A 312 -6.44 1.69 -4.54
N GLU A 313 -6.76 0.70 -3.72
CA GLU A 313 -5.79 0.16 -2.77
C GLU A 313 -4.63 -0.52 -3.53
N HIS A 314 -3.40 -0.25 -3.09
CA HIS A 314 -2.22 -0.84 -3.70
C HIS A 314 -2.16 -2.36 -3.45
N PRO A 315 -1.90 -3.21 -4.48
CA PRO A 315 -1.86 -4.67 -4.34
C PRO A 315 -0.93 -5.19 -3.23
N PHE A 316 0.13 -4.44 -2.93
CA PHE A 316 1.02 -4.66 -1.78
C PHE A 316 0.27 -4.80 -0.45
N TYR A 317 -0.63 -3.87 -0.14
CA TYR A 317 -1.44 -3.95 1.08
C TYR A 317 -2.47 -5.08 0.99
N SER A 318 -3.05 -5.30 -0.19
CA SER A 318 -4.02 -6.39 -0.39
C SER A 318 -3.41 -7.76 -0.10
N ALA A 319 -2.17 -8.01 -0.54
CA ALA A 319 -1.42 -9.22 -0.23
C ALA A 319 -1.20 -9.38 1.28
N ARG A 320 -0.75 -8.30 1.93
CA ARG A 320 -0.56 -8.25 3.38
C ARG A 320 -1.85 -8.50 4.16
N LYS A 321 -2.98 -7.98 3.71
CA LYS A 321 -4.29 -8.27 4.32
C LYS A 321 -4.61 -9.76 4.26
N ILE A 322 -4.28 -10.45 3.17
CA ILE A 322 -4.49 -11.90 3.08
C ILE A 322 -3.71 -12.62 4.17
N LEU A 323 -2.44 -12.23 4.39
CA LEU A 323 -1.59 -12.82 5.42
C LEU A 323 -2.16 -12.57 6.83
N VAL A 324 -2.43 -11.31 7.16
CA VAL A 324 -2.98 -10.93 8.47
C VAL A 324 -4.34 -11.58 8.72
N LYS A 325 -5.22 -11.66 7.71
CA LYS A 325 -6.53 -12.32 7.83
C LYS A 325 -6.40 -13.79 8.24
N ARG A 326 -5.36 -14.51 7.80
CA ARG A 326 -5.15 -15.91 8.20
C ARG A 326 -4.87 -16.02 9.69
N PHE A 327 -4.00 -15.16 10.23
CA PHE A 327 -3.75 -15.08 11.67
C PHE A 327 -5.01 -14.69 12.45
N ILE A 328 -5.65 -13.58 12.07
CA ILE A 328 -6.83 -13.06 12.79
C ILE A 328 -8.01 -14.05 12.73
N LYS A 329 -8.13 -14.84 11.65
CA LYS A 329 -9.16 -15.89 11.54
C LYS A 329 -8.94 -17.01 12.57
N ASP A 330 -7.70 -17.42 12.79
CA ASP A 330 -7.36 -18.51 13.71
C ASP A 330 -7.23 -18.03 15.17
N LEU A 331 -7.01 -16.73 15.39
CA LEU A 331 -6.96 -16.12 16.71
C LEU A 331 -8.32 -16.26 17.42
N ASN A 332 -8.27 -16.82 18.63
CA ASN A 332 -9.44 -16.99 19.49
C ASN A 332 -10.15 -15.65 19.72
N LYS A 333 -11.40 -15.56 19.26
CA LYS A 333 -12.20 -14.33 19.29
C LYS A 333 -12.48 -13.82 20.70
N ALA A 334 -12.55 -14.72 21.69
CA ALA A 334 -12.68 -14.34 23.10
C ALA A 334 -11.49 -13.51 23.61
N TYR A 335 -10.32 -13.64 22.98
CA TYR A 335 -9.09 -12.92 23.34
C TYR A 335 -8.70 -11.84 22.33
N LEU A 336 -9.57 -11.50 21.37
CA LEU A 336 -9.26 -10.47 20.35
C LEU A 336 -9.05 -9.10 20.98
N GLN A 337 -9.93 -8.69 21.91
CA GLN A 337 -9.81 -7.40 22.58
C GLN A 337 -8.52 -7.32 23.40
N GLU A 338 -8.26 -8.34 24.21
CA GLU A 338 -7.04 -8.44 24.99
C GLU A 338 -5.78 -8.36 24.10
N PHE A 339 -5.78 -9.06 22.97
CA PHE A 339 -4.67 -8.98 22.00
C PHE A 339 -4.45 -7.55 21.50
N ILE A 340 -5.52 -6.83 21.16
CA ILE A 340 -5.45 -5.44 20.69
C ILE A 340 -4.96 -4.52 21.81
N GLU A 341 -5.43 -4.70 23.04
CA GLU A 341 -4.99 -3.92 24.21
C GLU A 341 -3.50 -4.11 24.51
N LYS A 342 -3.01 -5.35 24.42
CA LYS A 342 -1.59 -5.65 24.58
C LYS A 342 -0.76 -5.09 23.43
N TYR A 343 -1.24 -5.22 22.20
CA TYR A 343 -0.63 -4.56 21.04
C TYR A 343 -0.58 -3.03 21.20
N LEU A 344 -1.60 -2.40 21.78
CA LEU A 344 -1.61 -0.96 22.02
C LEU A 344 -0.48 -0.51 22.96
N LYS A 345 -0.22 -1.29 24.02
CA LYS A 345 0.83 -1.05 25.02
C LYS A 345 2.24 -1.25 24.47
N ALA A 346 2.39 -2.11 23.46
CA ALA A 346 3.68 -2.37 22.83
C ALA A 346 4.29 -1.10 22.21
N ASP A 347 5.60 -0.94 22.32
CA ASP A 347 6.33 0.16 21.67
C ASP A 347 6.45 -0.05 20.15
N SER A 348 7.07 0.91 19.46
CA SER A 348 7.19 0.83 17.99
C SER A 348 8.02 -0.36 17.51
N LYS A 349 9.06 -0.77 18.23
CA LYS A 349 9.92 -1.89 17.86
C LYS A 349 9.20 -3.21 18.11
N GLN A 350 8.55 -3.34 19.26
CA GLN A 350 7.75 -4.50 19.60
C GLN A 350 6.61 -4.71 18.58
N LYS A 351 5.93 -3.63 18.17
CA LYS A 351 4.90 -3.67 17.12
C LYS A 351 5.43 -4.18 15.78
N ASP A 352 6.59 -3.70 15.35
CA ASP A 352 7.20 -4.16 14.10
C ASP A 352 7.51 -5.68 14.14
N ILE A 353 8.03 -6.18 15.26
CA ILE A 353 8.33 -7.60 15.48
C ILE A 353 7.05 -8.46 15.48
N ILE A 354 6.01 -8.04 16.22
CA ILE A 354 4.72 -8.75 16.27
C ILE A 354 4.08 -8.80 14.88
N GLU A 355 4.11 -7.70 14.15
CA GLU A 355 3.55 -7.64 12.80
C GLU A 355 4.28 -8.57 11.84
N ARG A 356 5.61 -8.62 11.91
CA ARG A 356 6.41 -9.58 11.12
C ARG A 356 6.05 -11.03 11.48
N TYR A 357 5.83 -11.33 12.76
CA TYR A 357 5.34 -12.64 13.19
C TYR A 357 3.94 -12.96 12.63
N ILE A 358 3.01 -11.99 12.63
CA ILE A 358 1.65 -12.16 12.07
C ILE A 358 1.72 -12.41 10.56
N MET A 359 2.53 -11.65 9.84
CA MET A 359 2.71 -11.80 8.38
C MET A 359 3.30 -13.16 8.05
N ASN A 360 4.36 -13.58 8.76
CA ASN A 360 5.00 -14.87 8.58
C ASN A 360 4.04 -16.03 8.90
N TYR A 361 3.26 -15.93 9.97
CA TYR A 361 2.20 -16.90 10.28
C TYR A 361 1.27 -17.08 9.07
N GLY A 362 0.78 -15.97 8.51
CA GLY A 362 -0.09 -16.00 7.33
C GLY A 362 0.61 -16.60 6.12
N ARG A 363 1.85 -16.20 5.85
CA ARG A 363 2.66 -16.60 4.68
C ARG A 363 2.87 -18.10 4.63
N TYR A 364 3.13 -18.70 5.79
CA TYR A 364 3.47 -20.12 5.91
C TYR A 364 2.27 -21.04 6.21
N ASP A 365 1.05 -20.50 6.36
CA ASP A 365 -0.18 -21.32 6.49
C ASP A 365 -0.40 -22.22 5.27
N GLU A 366 -0.02 -21.74 4.08
CA GLU A 366 -0.20 -22.45 2.80
C GLU A 366 0.81 -23.57 2.53
N ILE A 367 1.92 -23.65 3.28
CA ILE A 367 2.92 -24.70 3.06
C ILE A 367 2.40 -26.03 3.61
N LYS A 368 1.65 -26.76 2.79
CA LYS A 368 1.03 -28.04 3.17
C LYS A 368 2.00 -29.23 3.09
N ASN A 369 2.96 -29.18 2.18
CA ASN A 369 3.79 -30.32 1.79
C ASN A 369 5.17 -30.33 2.46
N ILE A 370 5.23 -30.12 3.78
CA ILE A 370 6.47 -30.32 4.54
C ILE A 370 6.55 -31.80 4.96
N PRO A 371 7.63 -32.53 4.59
CA PRO A 371 7.89 -33.89 5.08
C PRO A 371 7.77 -33.95 6.59
N LYS A 372 7.20 -35.04 7.14
CA LYS A 372 6.87 -35.12 8.58
C LYS A 372 8.10 -34.89 9.46
N GLU A 373 9.25 -35.35 9.00
CA GLU A 373 10.57 -35.28 9.62
C GLU A 373 11.08 -33.84 9.70
N LEU A 374 10.66 -32.98 8.76
CA LEU A 374 11.05 -31.57 8.66
C LEU A 374 9.99 -30.62 9.23
N ARG A 375 8.88 -31.13 9.78
CA ARG A 375 7.83 -30.28 10.35
C ARG A 375 8.32 -29.66 11.65
N PRO A 376 8.43 -28.32 11.73
CA PRO A 376 8.85 -27.68 12.96
C PRO A 376 7.81 -27.91 14.05
N LYS A 377 8.28 -28.30 15.22
CA LYS A 377 7.46 -28.36 16.43
C LYS A 377 7.35 -26.97 17.02
N VAL A 378 6.23 -26.67 17.65
CA VAL A 378 6.09 -25.42 18.41
C VAL A 378 7.11 -25.44 19.55
N PRO A 379 8.00 -24.43 19.63
CA PRO A 379 8.93 -24.26 20.75
C PRO A 379 8.18 -24.18 22.08
N LYS A 380 8.84 -24.56 23.19
CA LYS A 380 8.22 -24.47 24.52
C LYS A 380 7.93 -23.02 24.90
N GLU A 381 8.83 -22.15 24.48
CA GLU A 381 8.88 -20.70 24.63
C GLU A 381 7.57 -20.02 24.22
N ILE A 382 6.96 -20.44 23.10
CA ILE A 382 5.71 -19.81 22.60
C ILE A 382 4.47 -20.69 22.78
N ASN A 383 4.60 -21.84 23.43
CA ASN A 383 3.53 -22.83 23.45
C ASN A 383 2.32 -22.37 24.28
N VAL A 384 2.52 -21.53 25.29
CA VAL A 384 1.44 -20.94 26.08
C VAL A 384 0.70 -19.91 25.25
N PHE A 385 1.39 -18.95 24.64
CA PHE A 385 0.83 -18.01 23.65
C PHE A 385 -0.01 -18.71 22.56
N VAL A 386 0.57 -19.74 21.90
CA VAL A 386 -0.11 -20.48 20.82
C VAL A 386 -1.39 -21.17 21.31
N LYS A 387 -1.38 -21.73 22.52
CA LYS A 387 -2.55 -22.39 23.10
C LYS A 387 -3.63 -21.39 23.49
N LYS A 388 -3.26 -20.31 24.17
CA LYS A 388 -4.18 -19.25 24.62
C LYS A 388 -4.98 -18.68 23.45
N TYR A 389 -4.30 -18.29 22.39
CA TYR A 389 -4.93 -17.71 21.19
C TYR A 389 -5.42 -18.76 20.19
N THR A 390 -5.37 -20.06 20.53
CA THR A 390 -5.80 -21.19 19.68
C THR A 390 -5.21 -21.20 18.28
N LEU A 391 -3.99 -20.69 18.13
CA LEU A 391 -3.32 -20.57 16.84
C LEU A 391 -2.90 -21.95 16.31
N LYS A 392 -2.82 -22.07 14.97
CA LYS A 392 -2.30 -23.29 14.36
C LYS A 392 -0.84 -23.45 14.71
N ARG A 393 -0.51 -24.64 15.22
CA ARG A 393 0.84 -25.00 15.69
C ARG A 393 1.92 -24.81 14.62
N ARG A 394 1.70 -25.31 13.39
CA ARG A 394 2.73 -25.30 12.34
C ARG A 394 3.07 -23.87 11.88
N PRO A 395 2.10 -23.03 11.46
CA PRO A 395 2.41 -21.66 11.06
C PRO A 395 3.03 -20.84 12.20
N SER A 396 2.59 -21.04 13.46
CA SER A 396 3.22 -20.41 14.63
C SER A 396 4.69 -20.81 14.81
N ALA A 397 5.00 -22.10 14.66
CA ALA A 397 6.37 -22.59 14.78
C ALA A 397 7.28 -22.04 13.68
N ILE A 398 6.84 -22.10 12.42
CA ILE A 398 7.62 -21.58 11.29
C ILE A 398 7.84 -20.07 11.47
N SER A 399 6.78 -19.33 11.79
CA SER A 399 6.85 -17.88 12.01
C SER A 399 7.87 -17.50 13.07
N PHE A 400 7.97 -18.26 14.16
CA PHE A 400 8.97 -18.04 15.21
C PHE A 400 10.40 -18.36 14.75
N TYR A 401 10.61 -19.48 14.05
CA TYR A 401 11.95 -19.91 13.63
C TYR A 401 12.56 -19.05 12.52
N VAL A 402 11.76 -18.26 11.80
CA VAL A 402 12.22 -17.30 10.79
C VAL A 402 13.04 -16.16 11.43
N PHE A 403 12.80 -15.84 12.70
CA PHE A 403 13.62 -14.88 13.44
C PHE A 403 14.93 -15.54 13.85
N GLU A 404 16.04 -14.81 13.78
CA GLU A 404 17.39 -15.33 14.04
C GLU A 404 18.01 -14.69 15.29
N GLY A 405 18.77 -15.50 16.04
CA GLY A 405 19.55 -15.06 17.20
C GLY A 405 18.75 -14.17 18.16
N LYS A 406 19.29 -12.97 18.39
CA LYS A 406 18.71 -11.96 19.29
C LYS A 406 17.30 -11.54 18.91
N GLU A 407 16.95 -11.48 17.62
CA GLU A 407 15.58 -11.10 17.21
C GLU A 407 14.54 -12.14 17.64
N ARG A 408 14.94 -13.41 17.73
CA ARG A 408 14.07 -14.49 18.21
C ARG A 408 13.87 -14.41 19.72
N GLU A 409 14.92 -14.07 20.47
CA GLU A 409 14.84 -13.82 21.91
C GLU A 409 13.91 -12.63 22.21
N GLU A 410 14.08 -11.53 21.49
CA GLU A 410 13.18 -10.36 21.59
C GLU A 410 11.73 -10.71 21.24
N LEU A 411 11.50 -11.52 20.19
CA LEU A 411 10.16 -12.00 19.87
C LEU A 411 9.56 -12.82 21.03
N PHE A 412 10.35 -13.69 21.67
CA PHE A 412 9.88 -14.48 22.81
C PHE A 412 9.45 -13.59 23.97
N GLU A 413 10.29 -12.63 24.38
CA GLU A 413 9.97 -11.68 25.45
C GLU A 413 8.67 -10.92 25.15
N ILE A 414 8.50 -10.47 23.90
CA ILE A 414 7.28 -9.79 23.47
C ILE A 414 6.07 -10.72 23.53
N LEU A 415 6.18 -11.96 23.06
CA LEU A 415 5.06 -12.90 23.09
C LEU A 415 4.69 -13.32 24.52
N GLU A 416 5.64 -13.34 25.45
CA GLU A 416 5.40 -13.59 26.88
C GLU A 416 4.50 -12.50 27.48
N GLU A 417 4.68 -11.23 27.09
CA GLU A 417 3.77 -10.15 27.49
C GLU A 417 2.33 -10.38 26.99
N PHE A 418 2.14 -11.20 25.94
CA PHE A 418 0.84 -11.58 25.38
C PHE A 418 0.19 -12.79 26.05
N GLU A 419 0.89 -13.54 26.89
CA GLU A 419 0.36 -14.65 27.69
C GLU A 419 -0.51 -14.17 28.86
#